data_AF-A0A9Q3HI10-F1
#
_entry.id   AF-A0A9Q3HI10-F1
#
_cell.length_a   1.000
_cell.length_b   1.000
_cell.length_c   1.000
_cell.angle_alpha   90.00
_cell.angle_beta   90.00
_cell.angle_gamma   90.00
#
_symmetry.space_group_name_H-M   'P 1'
#
loop_
_entity.id
_entity.type
_entity.pdbx_description
1 polymer ?
#
loop_
_entity_poly.entity_id
_entity_poly.type
_entity_poly.pdbx_seq_one_letter_code
_entity_poly.pdbx_strand_id
1 'polypeptide(L)'
;MNDAFEYAKQKWDKSHKTPEFKVGDLILASTLSLNNFKGPKKLKDSFAGPFIIKALHGTNVVKVQLSGELENKHPTFPVSLVKHFNSTDKEIFPLRNETPLEVPPLYQSEK
;
A
#
# COMPACT_ATOMS: atom_id res chain seq x y z
N MET A 1 -36.91 -16.70 6.96
CA MET A 1 -35.52 -16.67 7.47
C MET A 1 -34.47 -16.44 6.37
N ASN A 2 -34.84 -16.36 5.08
CA ASN A 2 -33.87 -16.23 3.98
C ASN A 2 -33.63 -14.77 3.55
N ASP A 3 -34.60 -13.87 3.77
CA ASP A 3 -34.53 -12.47 3.30
C ASP A 3 -33.37 -11.66 3.90
N ALA A 4 -33.03 -11.89 5.17
CA ALA A 4 -31.94 -11.16 5.83
C ALA A 4 -30.55 -11.53 5.26
N PHE A 5 -30.35 -12.80 4.92
CA PHE A 5 -29.12 -13.28 4.30
C PHE A 5 -28.99 -12.76 2.86
N GLU A 6 -30.08 -12.78 2.10
CA GLU A 6 -30.10 -12.26 0.73
C GLU A 6 -29.87 -10.75 0.68
N TYR A 7 -30.49 -9.99 1.59
CA TYR A 7 -30.26 -8.54 1.71
C TYR A 7 -28.81 -8.21 2.04
N ALA A 8 -28.22 -8.95 3.00
CA ALA A 8 -26.81 -8.76 3.36
C ALA A 8 -25.87 -9.08 2.19
N LYS A 9 -26.14 -10.17 1.46
CA LYS A 9 -25.37 -10.58 0.28
C LYS A 9 -25.44 -9.53 -0.83
N GLN A 10 -26.64 -9.07 -1.21
CA GLN A 10 -26.80 -8.05 -2.25
C GLN A 10 -26.09 -6.73 -1.91
N LYS A 11 -26.16 -6.31 -0.64
CA LYS A 11 -25.45 -5.11 -0.17
C LYS A 11 -23.94 -5.29 -0.22
N TRP A 12 -23.45 -6.47 0.15
CA TRP A 12 -22.04 -6.82 0.10
C TRP A 12 -21.52 -6.85 -1.35
N ASP A 13 -22.18 -7.59 -2.24
CA ASP A 13 -21.84 -7.72 -3.65
C ASP A 13 -21.82 -6.36 -4.37
N LYS A 14 -22.75 -5.45 -4.01
CA LYS A 14 -22.80 -4.09 -4.58
C LYS A 14 -21.61 -3.23 -4.18
N SER A 15 -21.11 -3.39 -2.95
CA SER A 15 -20.04 -2.55 -2.40
C SER A 15 -18.64 -3.15 -2.58
N HIS A 16 -18.53 -4.48 -2.68
CA HIS A 16 -17.25 -5.16 -2.76
C HIS A 16 -16.84 -5.29 -4.21
N LYS A 17 -15.86 -4.47 -4.60
CA LYS A 17 -15.14 -4.64 -5.85
C LYS A 17 -13.77 -5.20 -5.51
N THR A 18 -13.49 -6.42 -5.96
CA THR A 18 -12.15 -6.98 -5.88
C THR A 18 -11.27 -6.24 -6.87
N PRO A 19 -10.22 -5.54 -6.42
CA PRO A 19 -9.27 -4.92 -7.34
C PRO A 19 -8.55 -6.03 -8.11
N GLU A 20 -8.62 -5.97 -9.44
CA GLU A 20 -7.83 -6.85 -10.30
C GLU A 20 -6.41 -6.28 -10.41
N PHE A 21 -5.44 -7.13 -10.07
CA PHE A 21 -4.02 -6.83 -10.18
C PHE A 21 -3.41 -7.76 -11.24
N LYS A 22 -2.38 -7.29 -11.94
CA LYS A 22 -1.61 -8.09 -12.89
C LYS A 22 -0.16 -8.21 -12.44
N VAL A 23 0.48 -9.30 -12.86
CA VAL A 23 1.93 -9.46 -12.68
C VAL A 23 2.64 -8.34 -13.45
N GLY A 24 3.57 -7.64 -12.79
CA GLY A 24 4.25 -6.48 -13.33
C GLY A 24 3.67 -5.12 -12.92
N ASP A 25 2.47 -5.08 -12.33
CA ASP A 25 1.90 -3.82 -11.85
C ASP A 25 2.69 -3.27 -10.65
N LEU A 26 2.76 -1.94 -10.57
CA LEU A 26 3.29 -1.22 -9.42
C LEU A 26 2.18 -1.03 -8.38
N ILE A 27 2.46 -1.44 -7.14
CA ILE A 27 1.51 -1.39 -6.04
C ILE A 27 2.14 -0.83 -4.77
N LEU A 28 1.31 -0.19 -3.96
CA LEU A 28 1.63 0.26 -2.61
C LEU A 28 1.18 -0.78 -1.59
N ALA A 29 2.08 -1.21 -0.69
CA ALA A 29 1.76 -2.18 0.36
C ALA A 29 1.50 -1.49 1.71
N SER A 30 0.45 -1.88 2.42
CA SER A 30 0.10 -1.26 3.70
C SER A 30 1.11 -1.58 4.81
N THR A 31 1.46 -0.56 5.60
CA THR A 31 2.36 -0.67 6.76
C THR A 31 1.62 -0.95 8.08
N LEU A 32 0.30 -1.14 8.03
CA LEU A 32 -0.53 -1.38 9.22
C LEU A 32 -0.09 -2.62 10.00
N SER A 33 0.27 -3.70 9.29
CA SER A 33 0.72 -4.96 9.87
C SER A 33 2.26 -5.08 9.98
N LEU A 34 3.00 -4.05 9.58
CA LEU A 34 4.46 -4.09 9.57
C LEU A 34 4.97 -3.43 10.86
N ASN A 35 5.20 -4.27 11.88
CA ASN A 35 5.59 -3.83 13.23
C ASN A 35 6.97 -3.15 13.30
N ASN A 36 7.81 -3.28 12.27
CA ASN A 36 9.20 -2.81 12.29
C ASN A 36 9.47 -1.63 11.35
N PHE A 37 8.46 -0.84 11.00
CA PHE A 37 8.70 0.42 10.29
C PHE A 37 9.40 1.41 11.21
N LYS A 38 10.49 2.01 10.74
CA LYS A 38 11.27 3.01 11.49
C LYS A 38 10.41 4.26 11.71
N GLY A 39 10.21 4.65 12.97
CA GLY A 39 9.56 5.90 13.35
C GLY A 39 8.31 5.74 14.22
N PRO A 40 7.79 6.86 14.77
CA PRO A 40 6.62 6.85 15.64
C PRO A 40 5.36 6.54 14.84
N LYS A 41 4.43 5.79 15.45
CA LYS A 41 3.17 5.32 14.83
C LYS A 41 2.35 6.40 14.11
N LYS A 42 2.46 7.66 14.53
CA LYS A 42 1.73 8.81 13.95
C LYS A 42 2.40 9.45 12.74
N LEU A 43 3.72 9.29 12.58
CA LEU A 43 4.49 9.89 11.48
C LEU A 43 4.87 8.88 10.40
N LYS A 44 4.65 7.58 10.62
CA LYS A 44 4.93 6.57 9.61
C LYS A 44 3.92 6.67 8.46
N ASP A 45 4.42 6.47 7.24
CA ASP A 45 3.54 6.35 6.09
C ASP A 45 2.64 5.13 6.24
N SER A 46 1.36 5.29 5.87
CA SER A 46 0.38 4.19 5.94
C SER A 46 0.59 3.13 4.87
N PHE A 47 1.31 3.49 3.80
CA PHE A 47 1.66 2.62 2.69
C PHE A 47 3.14 2.81 2.36
N ALA A 48 3.81 1.70 2.08
CA ALA A 48 5.20 1.68 1.68
C ALA A 48 5.29 1.38 0.19
N GLY A 49 6.17 2.13 -0.48
CA GLY A 49 6.84 1.84 -1.75
C GLY A 49 5.96 1.47 -2.95
N PRO A 50 6.28 1.93 -4.17
CA PRO A 50 5.85 1.18 -5.34
C PRO A 50 6.66 -0.12 -5.42
N PHE A 51 5.99 -1.24 -5.19
CA PHE A 51 6.56 -2.59 -5.37
C PHE A 51 6.01 -3.24 -6.63
N ILE A 52 6.81 -4.07 -7.27
CA ILE A 52 6.39 -4.82 -8.46
C ILE A 52 5.75 -6.14 -8.03
N ILE A 53 4.58 -6.46 -8.58
CA ILE A 53 3.95 -7.78 -8.38
C ILE A 53 4.74 -8.83 -9.17
N LYS A 54 5.29 -9.83 -8.47
CA LYS A 54 5.98 -10.98 -9.06
C LYS A 54 5.03 -12.11 -9.42
N ALA A 55 4.05 -12.38 -8.57
CA ALA A 55 3.10 -13.46 -8.76
C ALA A 55 1.77 -13.15 -8.08
N LEU A 56 0.71 -13.75 -8.59
CA LEU A 56 -0.61 -13.73 -7.99
C LEU A 56 -0.92 -15.14 -7.51
N HIS A 57 -1.25 -15.27 -6.23
CA HIS A 57 -1.67 -16.52 -5.62
C HIS A 57 -3.20 -16.52 -5.49
N GLY A 58 -3.86 -17.07 -6.50
CA GLY A 58 -5.31 -17.01 -6.62
C GLY A 58 -5.81 -15.56 -6.75
N THR A 59 -7.04 -15.31 -6.31
CA THR A 59 -7.70 -14.01 -6.46
C THR A 59 -7.37 -13.03 -5.34
N ASN A 60 -6.93 -13.52 -4.18
CA ASN A 60 -6.90 -12.73 -2.94
C ASN A 60 -5.50 -12.39 -2.44
N VAL A 61 -4.45 -12.97 -3.02
CA VAL A 61 -3.11 -12.86 -2.47
C VAL A 61 -2.12 -12.49 -3.56
N VAL A 62 -1.31 -11.47 -3.30
CA VAL A 62 -0.27 -10.97 -4.22
C VAL A 62 1.10 -11.15 -3.61
N LYS A 63 2.05 -11.62 -4.42
CA LYS A 63 3.47 -11.72 -4.04
C LYS A 63 4.23 -10.60 -4.74
N VAL A 64 4.91 -9.78 -3.96
CA VAL A 64 5.58 -8.56 -4.43
C VAL A 64 7.08 -8.67 -4.23
N GLN A 65 7.82 -7.93 -5.03
CA GLN A 65 9.26 -7.75 -4.82
C GLN A 65 9.48 -6.63 -3.80
N LEU A 66 9.80 -7.00 -2.56
CA LEU A 66 10.22 -6.05 -1.54
C LEU A 66 11.71 -5.70 -1.73
N SER A 67 12.06 -4.46 -1.42
CA SER A 67 13.43 -3.94 -1.49
C SER A 67 13.74 -3.05 -0.28
N GLY A 68 15.03 -2.86 0.02
CA GLY A 68 15.48 -1.99 1.10
C GLY A 68 15.13 -2.55 2.48
N GLU A 69 14.56 -1.71 3.36
CA GLU A 69 14.24 -2.08 4.75
C GLU A 69 13.20 -3.22 4.87
N LEU A 70 12.48 -3.53 3.79
CA LEU A 70 11.43 -4.55 3.74
C LEU A 70 11.87 -5.88 3.14
N GLU A 71 13.12 -6.03 2.69
CA GLU A 71 13.60 -7.26 2.06
C GLU A 71 13.46 -8.50 2.96
N ASN A 72 13.65 -8.31 4.27
CA ASN A 72 13.52 -9.36 5.28
C ASN A 72 12.07 -9.65 5.71
N LYS A 73 11.07 -8.97 5.12
CA LYS A 73 9.66 -9.17 5.43
C LYS A 73 9.02 -10.13 4.45
N HIS A 74 7.91 -10.73 4.89
CA HIS A 74 7.18 -11.67 4.05
C HIS A 74 6.65 -10.96 2.79
N PRO A 75 7.01 -11.40 1.58
CA PRO A 75 6.68 -10.70 0.34
C PRO A 75 5.24 -10.92 -0.14
N THR A 76 4.40 -11.57 0.67
CA THR A 76 3.05 -11.96 0.27
C THR A 76 2.04 -11.16 1.08
N PHE A 77 1.15 -10.46 0.38
CA PHE A 77 0.14 -9.58 0.95
C PHE A 77 -1.25 -9.96 0.45
N PRO A 78 -2.28 -9.87 1.29
CA PRO A 78 -3.65 -9.96 0.82
C PRO A 78 -3.99 -8.71 -0.01
N VAL A 79 -4.84 -8.87 -1.04
CA VAL A 79 -5.28 -7.78 -1.94
C VAL A 79 -5.91 -6.60 -1.21
N SER A 80 -6.50 -6.83 -0.03
CA SER A 80 -7.09 -5.78 0.81
C SER A 80 -6.08 -4.82 1.42
N LEU A 81 -4.81 -5.25 1.56
CA LEU A 81 -3.73 -4.45 2.11
C LEU A 81 -2.86 -3.81 1.03
N VAL A 82 -3.30 -3.88 -0.23
CA VAL A 82 -2.55 -3.41 -1.40
C VAL A 82 -3.39 -2.42 -2.18
N LYS A 83 -2.73 -1.41 -2.76
CA LYS A 83 -3.35 -0.41 -3.64
C LYS A 83 -2.55 -0.26 -4.91
N HIS A 84 -3.19 0.07 -6.03
CA HIS A 84 -2.50 0.46 -7.24
C HIS A 84 -1.67 1.72 -7.00
N PHE A 85 -0.45 1.74 -7.56
CA PHE A 85 0.39 2.91 -7.57
C PHE A 85 0.01 3.80 -8.76
N ASN A 86 -0.42 5.03 -8.47
CA ASN A 86 -0.69 6.02 -9.49
C ASN A 86 0.49 6.99 -9.57
N SER A 87 1.23 6.96 -10.68
CA SER A 87 2.27 7.95 -10.94
C SER A 87 1.65 9.35 -11.07
N THR A 88 2.38 10.36 -10.60
CA THR A 88 1.99 11.76 -10.82
C THR A 88 2.02 12.05 -12.31
N ASP A 89 0.86 12.38 -12.88
CA ASP A 89 0.76 12.88 -14.24
C ASP A 89 1.20 14.35 -14.29
N LYS A 90 2.24 14.63 -15.08
CA LYS A 90 2.82 15.97 -15.22
C LYS A 90 1.93 16.90 -16.04
N GLU A 91 1.10 16.36 -16.92
CA GLU A 91 0.19 17.16 -17.74
C GLU A 91 -0.96 17.74 -16.88
N ILE A 92 -1.49 16.91 -15.98
CA ILE A 92 -2.59 17.30 -15.09
C ILE A 92 -2.07 18.11 -13.90
N PHE A 93 -0.88 17.78 -13.38
CA PHE A 93 -0.30 18.41 -12.18
C PHE A 93 1.11 18.98 -12.42
N PRO A 94 1.25 20.01 -13.26
CA PRO A 94 2.56 20.54 -13.65
C PRO A 94 3.36 21.18 -12.50
N LEU A 95 2.68 21.61 -11.43
CA LEU A 95 3.31 22.23 -10.25
C LEU A 95 3.77 21.22 -9.20
N ARG A 96 3.47 19.93 -9.37
CA ARG A 96 3.80 18.89 -8.39
C ARG A 96 5.21 18.38 -8.63
N ASN A 97 6.19 19.21 -8.27
CA ASN A 97 7.60 18.82 -8.30
C ASN A 97 7.95 18.01 -7.05
N GLU A 98 8.77 16.97 -7.21
CA GLU A 98 9.34 16.21 -6.10
C GLU A 98 10.42 17.08 -5.42
N THR A 99 10.00 18.00 -4.55
CA THR A 99 10.96 18.72 -3.71
C THR A 99 11.57 17.71 -2.74
N PRO A 100 12.90 17.53 -2.72
CA PRO A 100 13.54 16.71 -1.70
C PRO A 100 13.11 17.19 -0.31
N LEU A 101 12.72 16.28 0.57
CA LEU A 101 12.36 16.62 1.94
C LEU A 101 13.59 17.24 2.61
N GLU A 102 13.62 18.56 2.79
CA GLU A 102 14.63 19.23 3.60
C GLU A 102 14.44 18.79 5.05
N VAL A 103 15.25 17.85 5.50
CA VAL A 103 15.24 17.42 6.90
C VAL A 103 15.81 18.57 7.71
N PRO A 104 15.04 19.20 8.61
CA PRO A 104 15.58 20.26 9.45
C PRO A 104 16.73 19.68 10.30
N PRO A 105 17.79 20.47 10.53
CA PRO A 105 18.92 20.01 11.35
C PRO A 105 18.40 19.60 12.72
N LEU A 106 18.77 18.38 13.15
CA LEU A 106 18.46 17.92 14.50
C LEU A 106 19.17 18.86 15.48
N TYR A 107 18.40 19.56 16.32
CA TYR A 107 18.95 20.32 17.43
C TYR A 107 19.81 19.40 18.27
N GLN A 108 21.13 19.58 18.22
CA GLN A 108 22.03 18.92 19.16
C GLN A 108 21.72 19.53 20.52
N SER A 109 21.13 18.75 21.42
CA SER A 109 21.04 19.15 22.82
C SER A 109 22.47 19.16 23.37
N GLU A 110 23.06 20.35 23.43
CA GLU A 110 24.31 20.55 24.16
C GLU A 110 24.08 20.10 25.62
N LYS A 111 24.98 19.25 26.11
CA LYS A 111 24.97 18.71 27.47
C LYS A 111 25.47 19.72 28.47
#